data_AF-A0A3D4WI16-F1
#
_entry.id   AF-A0A3D4WI16-F1
#
_cell.length_a   1.000
_cell.length_b   1.000
_cell.length_c   1.000
_cell.angle_alpha   90.00
_cell.angle_beta   90.00
_cell.angle_gamma   90.00
#
_symmetry.space_group_name_H-M   'P 1'
#
loop_
_entity.id
_entity.type
_entity.pdbx_description
1 polymer ?
#
loop_
_entity_poly.entity_id
_entity_poly.type
_entity_poly.pdbx_seq_one_letter_code
_entity_poly.pdbx_strand_id
1 'polypeptide(L)'
;MTATDLPAKPYRNTAFDASINNPSAYASTLDDSFAAIDWQASWLCHLNQLGYISKSISQLRGLKNDPAQTEKLEHTPDIIAKVLNTALQKHADALQQSLPQTKPALNNQAQTLKFVSQNELPEGEAYERFIGTTGNIPTRDNLHDLFNGSIWLTFPKTKALLNYYHMLEIKEQGIGASRGRVRDTITVFDENGAILVTAESSIGKALVDFDWQESLVAPRDKWDEPKQLNKQAQAAVYIFGHALLEKLLHPRKALCAHSIVINVTQDFFTLSLSERINHLDQKVADYMDALLSEPDVSPRKLSPLPILGVPHYWAENVQPSFYEDSQVFRSGRRSQS
;
A
#
# COMPACT_ATOMS: atom_id res chain seq x y z
N MET A 1 53.84 -3.85 1.20
CA MET A 1 54.40 -4.68 2.27
C MET A 1 53.75 -4.22 3.59
N THR A 2 52.52 -4.56 3.96
CA THR A 2 51.60 -5.71 3.71
C THR A 2 52.05 -7.06 4.25
N ALA A 3 51.27 -7.54 5.24
CA ALA A 3 50.94 -8.91 5.64
C ALA A 3 49.61 -8.74 6.42
N THR A 4 48.42 -9.24 6.06
CA THR A 4 48.03 -10.55 5.47
C THR A 4 48.47 -11.69 6.41
N ASP A 5 47.56 -12.35 7.13
CA ASP A 5 46.62 -13.41 6.68
C ASP A 5 45.49 -13.60 7.74
N LEU A 6 44.37 -14.33 7.61
CA LEU A 6 43.64 -15.16 6.61
C LEU A 6 42.18 -15.30 7.17
N PRO A 7 41.15 -15.85 6.46
CA PRO A 7 40.90 -16.01 5.02
C PRO A 7 39.59 -15.32 4.55
N ALA A 8 39.53 -14.91 3.28
CA ALA A 8 38.29 -14.38 2.69
C ALA A 8 37.28 -15.51 2.35
N LYS A 9 36.08 -15.47 2.92
CA LYS A 9 34.93 -16.22 2.37
C LYS A 9 34.41 -15.52 1.11
N PRO A 10 34.09 -16.24 0.03
CA PRO A 10 33.54 -15.63 -1.17
C PRO A 10 32.14 -15.09 -0.86
N TYR A 11 31.99 -13.77 -0.88
CA TYR A 11 30.67 -13.16 -0.96
C TYR A 11 30.06 -13.58 -2.30
N ARG A 12 29.04 -14.45 -2.26
CA ARG A 12 28.20 -14.71 -3.42
C ARG A 12 27.46 -13.42 -3.73
N ASN A 13 27.97 -12.70 -4.72
CA ASN A 13 27.30 -11.57 -5.32
C ASN A 13 26.06 -12.10 -6.06
N THR A 14 24.93 -12.23 -5.36
CA THR A 14 23.62 -12.32 -6.02
C THR A 14 23.27 -10.92 -6.48
N ALA A 15 23.96 -10.47 -7.53
CA ALA A 15 23.49 -9.38 -8.34
C ALA A 15 22.08 -9.79 -8.81
N PHE A 16 21.07 -9.06 -8.36
CA PHE A 16 19.85 -8.97 -9.15
C PHE A 16 20.27 -8.29 -10.45
N ASP A 17 20.12 -9.00 -11.56
CA ASP A 17 20.33 -8.45 -12.89
C ASP A 17 19.31 -7.33 -13.11
N ALA A 18 19.72 -6.12 -12.75
CA ALA A 18 19.12 -4.90 -13.23
C ALA A 18 19.52 -4.78 -14.71
N SER A 19 18.80 -5.50 -15.57
CA SER A 19 18.92 -5.36 -17.01
C SER A 19 18.52 -3.93 -17.40
N ILE A 20 19.54 -3.10 -17.62
CA ILE A 20 19.42 -1.75 -18.12
C ILE A 20 18.85 -1.82 -19.53
N ASN A 21 17.53 -1.74 -19.64
CA ASN A 21 16.88 -1.36 -20.89
C ASN A 21 16.83 0.17 -20.97
N ASN A 22 17.34 0.71 -22.07
CA ASN A 22 17.35 2.14 -22.35
C ASN A 22 15.94 2.76 -22.21
N PRO A 23 15.82 4.03 -21.79
CA PRO A 23 14.56 4.75 -21.79
C PRO A 23 14.16 5.10 -23.24
N SER A 24 13.61 4.13 -23.96
CA SER A 24 12.90 4.38 -25.22
C SER A 24 11.64 5.20 -24.92
N ALA A 25 11.55 6.38 -25.55
CA ALA A 25 10.44 7.33 -25.53
C ALA A 25 9.14 6.82 -24.90
N TYR A 26 8.80 7.35 -23.71
CA TYR A 26 7.56 7.05 -23.00
C TYR A 26 6.32 7.46 -23.82
N ALA A 27 5.71 6.50 -24.52
CA ALA A 27 4.37 6.65 -25.06
C ALA A 27 3.37 6.62 -23.91
N SER A 28 2.75 7.76 -23.60
CA SER A 28 1.75 7.90 -22.55
C SER A 28 0.46 7.19 -22.94
N THR A 29 0.41 5.88 -22.73
CA THR A 29 -0.79 5.06 -22.96
C THR A 29 -0.98 4.11 -21.79
N LEU A 30 -2.25 3.87 -21.43
CA LEU A 30 -2.59 2.75 -20.57
C LEU A 30 -2.22 1.46 -21.32
N ASP A 31 -1.21 0.75 -20.81
CA ASP A 31 -0.80 -0.54 -21.35
C ASP A 31 -1.85 -1.63 -21.08
N ASP A 32 -1.58 -2.84 -21.54
CA ASP A 32 -2.53 -3.94 -21.46
C ASP A 32 -2.61 -4.56 -20.04
N SER A 33 -1.72 -4.20 -19.12
CA SER A 33 -1.77 -4.68 -17.72
C SER A 33 -3.00 -4.16 -16.97
N PHE A 34 -3.51 -2.98 -17.34
CA PHE A 34 -4.80 -2.46 -16.88
C PHE A 34 -6.01 -3.31 -17.30
N ALA A 35 -5.82 -4.32 -18.18
CA ALA A 35 -6.84 -5.33 -18.49
C ALA A 35 -6.98 -6.41 -17.40
N ALA A 36 -5.93 -6.65 -16.62
CA ALA A 36 -5.89 -7.70 -15.61
C ALA A 36 -6.62 -7.33 -14.30
N ILE A 37 -7.11 -6.08 -14.18
CA ILE A 37 -7.78 -5.60 -12.98
C ILE A 37 -9.20 -6.16 -12.90
N ASP A 38 -9.38 -7.20 -12.08
CA ASP A 38 -10.69 -7.55 -11.54
C ASP A 38 -11.13 -6.49 -10.52
N TRP A 39 -11.86 -5.48 -10.99
CA TRP A 39 -12.45 -4.44 -10.14
C TRP A 39 -13.49 -4.97 -9.13
N GLN A 40 -13.88 -6.24 -9.20
CA GLN A 40 -14.73 -6.92 -8.23
C GLN A 40 -13.93 -7.75 -7.22
N ALA A 41 -12.60 -7.71 -7.21
CA ALA A 41 -11.80 -8.45 -6.24
C ALA A 41 -11.98 -7.91 -4.81
N SER A 42 -12.15 -8.82 -3.83
CA SER A 42 -12.46 -8.46 -2.43
C SER A 42 -11.44 -7.51 -1.79
N TRP A 43 -10.18 -7.61 -2.22
CA TRP A 43 -9.05 -6.79 -1.73
C TRP A 43 -8.98 -5.37 -2.32
N LEU A 44 -9.88 -5.01 -3.25
CA LEU A 44 -10.02 -3.64 -3.77
C LEU A 44 -11.22 -2.90 -3.16
N CYS A 45 -12.16 -3.61 -2.53
CA CYS A 45 -13.45 -3.06 -2.08
C CYS A 45 -13.33 -1.87 -1.13
N HIS A 46 -12.20 -1.71 -0.43
CA HIS A 46 -11.95 -0.61 0.50
C HIS A 46 -11.43 0.68 -0.14
N LEU A 47 -11.03 0.67 -1.42
CA LEU A 47 -10.43 1.82 -2.07
C LEU A 47 -11.45 2.96 -2.25
N ASN A 48 -11.11 4.15 -1.75
CA ASN A 48 -11.94 5.33 -1.94
C ASN A 48 -12.08 5.63 -3.45
N GLN A 49 -13.30 5.99 -3.86
CA GLN A 49 -13.65 6.27 -5.26
C GLN A 49 -13.45 5.10 -6.25
N LEU A 50 -13.32 3.85 -5.79
CA LEU A 50 -13.18 2.65 -6.65
C LEU A 50 -14.15 2.64 -7.85
N GLY A 51 -15.44 2.94 -7.62
CA GLY A 51 -16.46 2.98 -8.68
C GLY A 51 -16.24 4.07 -9.74
N TYR A 52 -15.63 5.20 -9.38
CA TYR A 52 -15.25 6.24 -10.34
C TYR A 52 -13.95 5.88 -11.08
N ILE A 53 -12.94 5.39 -10.35
CA ILE A 53 -11.63 5.01 -10.90
C ILE A 53 -11.80 3.85 -11.89
N SER A 54 -12.43 2.75 -11.47
CA SER A 54 -12.69 1.56 -12.31
C SER A 54 -13.44 1.92 -13.60
N LYS A 55 -14.49 2.73 -13.51
CA LYS A 55 -15.26 3.20 -14.68
C LYS A 55 -14.40 4.04 -15.61
N SER A 56 -13.62 4.99 -15.06
CA SER A 56 -12.77 5.88 -15.85
C SER A 56 -11.69 5.10 -16.62
N ILE A 57 -10.95 4.21 -15.93
CA ILE A 57 -9.93 3.35 -16.55
C ILE A 57 -10.56 2.43 -17.61
N SER A 58 -11.70 1.82 -17.31
CA SER A 58 -12.41 0.95 -18.27
C SER A 58 -12.88 1.70 -19.52
N GLN A 59 -13.37 2.93 -19.36
CA GLN A 59 -13.76 3.80 -20.48
C GLN A 59 -12.54 4.20 -21.32
N LEU A 60 -11.45 4.66 -20.70
CA LEU A 60 -10.22 5.05 -21.39
C LEU A 60 -9.62 3.89 -22.21
N ARG A 61 -9.63 2.67 -21.67
CA ARG A 61 -9.26 1.46 -22.42
C ARG A 61 -10.20 1.15 -23.59
N GLY A 62 -11.50 1.39 -23.43
CA GLY A 62 -12.47 1.25 -24.52
C GLY A 62 -12.20 2.20 -25.69
N LEU A 63 -11.74 3.42 -25.43
CA LEU A 63 -11.38 4.41 -26.46
C LEU A 63 -10.09 4.03 -27.21
N LYS A 64 -9.14 3.34 -26.58
CA LYS A 64 -7.91 2.81 -27.23
C LYS A 64 -8.22 1.83 -28.37
N ASN A 65 -9.37 1.16 -28.31
CA ASN A 65 -9.84 0.20 -29.33
C ASN A 65 -10.52 0.85 -30.55
N ASP A 66 -10.72 2.18 -30.56
CA ASP A 66 -11.25 2.93 -31.69
C ASP A 66 -10.10 3.67 -32.40
N PRO A 67 -9.70 3.28 -33.63
CA PRO A 67 -8.56 3.85 -34.34
C PRO A 67 -8.63 5.38 -34.52
N ALA A 68 -9.83 5.97 -34.57
CA ALA A 68 -9.99 7.42 -34.70
C ALA A 68 -9.79 8.19 -33.38
N GLN A 69 -9.71 7.48 -32.26
CA GLN A 69 -9.52 8.03 -30.91
C GLN A 69 -8.18 7.64 -30.29
N THR A 70 -7.53 6.56 -30.76
CA THR A 70 -6.18 6.15 -30.34
C THR A 70 -5.16 7.28 -30.49
N GLU A 71 -5.10 7.97 -31.64
CA GLU A 71 -4.18 9.12 -31.85
C GLU A 71 -4.40 10.27 -30.85
N LYS A 72 -5.64 10.53 -30.43
CA LYS A 72 -5.93 11.56 -29.41
C LYS A 72 -5.54 11.13 -28.00
N LEU A 73 -5.65 9.83 -27.72
CA LEU A 73 -5.32 9.27 -26.41
C LEU A 73 -3.80 9.13 -26.23
N GLU A 74 -3.07 8.73 -27.28
CA GLU A 74 -1.59 8.68 -27.33
C GLU A 74 -0.93 10.04 -27.10
N HIS A 75 -1.64 11.13 -27.39
CA HIS A 75 -1.20 12.51 -27.14
C HIS A 75 -1.78 13.13 -25.86
N THR A 76 -2.42 12.35 -24.98
CA THR A 76 -2.92 12.82 -23.68
C THR A 76 -2.00 12.33 -22.56
N PRO A 77 -0.97 13.10 -22.15
CA PRO A 77 -0.13 12.72 -21.00
C PRO A 77 -0.92 12.76 -19.68
N ASP A 78 -0.42 12.08 -18.66
CA ASP A 78 -0.86 12.19 -17.26
C ASP A 78 -2.32 11.74 -17.03
N ILE A 79 -2.73 10.69 -17.73
CA ILE A 79 -4.07 10.09 -17.65
C ILE A 79 -4.41 9.69 -16.21
N ILE A 80 -3.51 8.98 -15.53
CA ILE A 80 -3.69 8.51 -14.16
C ILE A 80 -3.76 9.69 -13.19
N ALA A 81 -2.90 10.70 -13.33
CA ALA A 81 -2.95 11.91 -12.51
C ALA A 81 -4.30 12.65 -12.66
N LYS A 82 -4.83 12.75 -13.89
CA LYS A 82 -6.14 13.37 -14.15
C LYS A 82 -7.31 12.59 -13.53
N VAL A 83 -7.29 11.26 -13.64
CA VAL A 83 -8.29 10.38 -13.01
C VAL A 83 -8.23 10.52 -11.48
N LEU A 84 -7.04 10.44 -10.89
CA LEU A 84 -6.85 10.53 -9.43
C LEU A 84 -7.22 11.92 -8.88
N ASN A 85 -6.87 13.02 -9.55
CA ASN A 85 -7.32 14.36 -9.16
C ASN A 85 -8.85 14.52 -9.21
N THR A 86 -9.50 13.94 -10.22
CA THR A 86 -10.97 14.00 -10.32
C THR A 86 -11.62 13.16 -9.23
N ALA A 87 -11.05 12.01 -8.88
CA ALA A 87 -11.47 11.19 -7.75
C ALA A 87 -11.29 11.94 -6.42
N LEU A 88 -10.13 12.59 -6.22
CA LEU A 88 -9.82 13.40 -5.05
C LEU A 88 -10.85 14.51 -4.83
N GLN A 89 -11.12 15.30 -5.87
CA GLN A 89 -12.13 16.37 -5.81
C GLN A 89 -13.53 15.82 -5.51
N LYS A 90 -13.95 14.74 -6.20
CA LYS A 90 -15.23 14.08 -5.95
C LYS A 90 -15.40 13.59 -4.51
N HIS A 91 -14.33 13.12 -3.88
CA HIS A 91 -14.36 12.68 -2.50
C HIS A 91 -14.49 13.87 -1.54
N ALA A 92 -13.70 14.93 -1.75
CA ALA A 92 -13.77 16.17 -0.97
C ALA A 92 -15.16 16.83 -1.07
N ASP A 93 -15.73 16.93 -2.28
CA ASP A 93 -17.08 17.46 -2.52
C ASP A 93 -18.15 16.64 -1.80
N ALA A 94 -18.06 15.30 -1.86
CA ALA A 94 -19.02 14.39 -1.24
C ALA A 94 -18.99 14.43 0.30
N LEU A 95 -17.82 14.69 0.89
CA LEU A 95 -17.66 14.87 2.34
C LEU A 95 -17.83 16.32 2.80
N GLN A 96 -17.96 17.28 1.87
CA GLN A 96 -17.92 18.74 2.14
C GLN A 96 -16.66 19.17 2.92
N GLN A 97 -15.51 18.58 2.57
CA GLN A 97 -14.23 18.81 3.24
C GLN A 97 -13.22 19.49 2.31
N SER A 98 -12.22 20.15 2.90
CA SER A 98 -11.04 20.60 2.16
C SER A 98 -10.27 19.40 1.61
N LEU A 99 -9.60 19.60 0.47
CA LEU A 99 -8.60 18.65 -0.03
C LEU A 99 -7.55 18.34 1.07
N PRO A 100 -7.07 17.08 1.16
CA PRO A 100 -6.09 16.70 2.17
C PRO A 100 -4.75 17.42 1.94
N GLN A 101 -3.94 17.52 2.99
CA GLN A 101 -2.69 18.28 2.99
C GLN A 101 -1.51 17.45 3.50
N THR A 102 -0.28 17.86 3.17
CA THR A 102 0.94 17.32 3.78
C THR A 102 1.02 17.65 5.28
N LYS A 103 1.68 16.79 6.07
CA LYS A 103 2.04 17.11 7.46
C LYS A 103 3.28 18.03 7.43
N PRO A 104 3.22 19.26 7.98
CA PRO A 104 4.33 20.22 7.95
C PRO A 104 5.65 19.65 8.45
N ALA A 105 6.70 19.71 7.62
CA ALA A 105 8.07 19.34 7.96
C ALA A 105 9.03 20.50 7.64
N LEU A 106 10.16 20.58 8.36
CA LEU A 106 11.30 21.46 8.02
C LEU A 106 10.96 22.96 7.87
N ASN A 107 9.99 23.47 8.63
CA ASN A 107 9.41 24.82 8.56
C ASN A 107 8.57 25.11 7.29
N ASN A 108 8.28 24.11 6.45
CA ASN A 108 7.33 24.26 5.35
C ASN A 108 5.89 24.31 5.88
N GLN A 109 5.06 25.14 5.28
CA GLN A 109 3.61 25.12 5.51
C GLN A 109 2.98 23.85 4.92
N ALA A 110 1.84 23.42 5.47
CA ALA A 110 1.05 22.33 4.91
C ALA A 110 0.65 22.68 3.46
N GLN A 111 0.91 21.77 2.53
CA GLN A 111 0.57 21.95 1.12
C GLN A 111 -0.61 21.05 0.76
N THR A 112 -1.55 21.58 -0.03
CA THR A 112 -2.69 20.82 -0.53
C THR A 112 -2.22 19.74 -1.50
N LEU A 113 -2.66 18.50 -1.27
CA LEU A 113 -2.24 17.36 -2.07
C LEU A 113 -2.89 17.40 -3.45
N LYS A 114 -2.09 17.12 -4.49
CA LYS A 114 -2.53 17.03 -5.89
C LYS A 114 -1.65 16.05 -6.65
N PHE A 115 -2.21 15.27 -7.56
CA PHE A 115 -1.44 14.42 -8.47
C PHE A 115 -0.92 15.24 -9.66
N VAL A 116 0.33 15.03 -10.06
CA VAL A 116 1.00 15.78 -11.14
C VAL A 116 1.73 14.84 -12.10
N SER A 117 2.16 15.37 -13.24
CA SER A 117 3.03 14.60 -14.15
C SER A 117 4.30 14.15 -13.44
N GLN A 118 4.79 12.95 -13.73
CA GLN A 118 6.14 12.55 -13.33
C GLN A 118 7.22 13.53 -13.83
N ASN A 119 6.96 14.26 -14.92
CA ASN A 119 7.87 15.25 -15.48
C ASN A 119 7.92 16.56 -14.67
N GLU A 120 7.03 16.77 -13.68
CA GLU A 120 7.10 17.90 -12.76
C GLU A 120 8.10 17.68 -11.62
N LEU A 121 8.56 16.44 -11.38
CA LEU A 121 9.62 16.13 -10.43
C LEU A 121 10.99 16.53 -11.02
N PRO A 122 11.75 17.47 -10.40
CA PRO A 122 13.06 17.86 -10.91
C PRO A 122 14.08 16.71 -10.87
N GLU A 123 14.96 16.67 -11.87
CA GLU A 123 16.06 15.68 -11.89
C GLU A 123 16.92 15.80 -10.63
N GLY A 124 17.14 14.66 -9.96
CA GLY A 124 17.89 14.59 -8.71
C GLY A 124 17.12 14.97 -7.44
N GLU A 125 15.88 15.47 -7.53
CA GLU A 125 15.05 15.65 -6.33
C GLU A 125 14.41 14.33 -5.88
N ALA A 126 14.47 14.05 -4.58
CA ALA A 126 13.82 12.87 -4.00
C ALA A 126 12.29 13.01 -4.05
N TYR A 127 11.62 11.97 -4.52
CA TYR A 127 10.15 11.90 -4.65
C TYR A 127 9.42 12.29 -3.35
N GLU A 128 9.85 11.75 -2.20
CA GLU A 128 9.24 12.05 -0.91
C GLU A 128 9.48 13.51 -0.50
N ARG A 129 10.63 14.07 -0.86
CA ARG A 129 10.95 15.47 -0.57
C ARG A 129 10.07 16.41 -1.38
N PHE A 130 9.91 16.15 -2.67
CA PHE A 130 9.07 16.96 -3.57
C PHE A 130 7.60 17.00 -3.09
N ILE A 131 7.05 15.86 -2.67
CA ILE A 131 5.71 15.82 -2.04
C ILE A 131 5.69 16.69 -0.78
N GLY A 132 6.66 16.50 0.13
CA GLY A 132 6.69 17.21 1.42
C GLY A 132 6.93 18.72 1.31
N THR A 133 7.49 19.21 0.20
CA THR A 133 7.72 20.64 -0.06
C THR A 133 6.61 21.30 -0.87
N THR A 134 5.95 20.57 -1.79
CA THR A 134 5.01 21.16 -2.77
C THR A 134 3.56 20.68 -2.64
N GLY A 135 3.30 19.53 -1.99
CA GLY A 135 2.01 18.83 -2.03
C GLY A 135 1.74 18.08 -3.34
N ASN A 136 2.59 18.23 -4.35
CA ASN A 136 2.43 17.56 -5.63
C ASN A 136 2.97 16.12 -5.57
N ILE A 137 2.17 15.16 -6.03
CA ILE A 137 2.47 13.73 -6.06
C ILE A 137 2.83 13.34 -7.51
N PRO A 138 4.11 13.14 -7.85
CA PRO A 138 4.53 12.69 -9.18
C PRO A 138 3.86 11.37 -9.54
N THR A 139 3.24 11.32 -10.71
CA THR A 139 2.39 10.20 -11.13
C THR A 139 2.70 9.84 -12.58
N ARG A 140 2.99 8.55 -12.82
CA ARG A 140 3.18 7.94 -14.14
C ARG A 140 1.90 7.22 -14.57
N ASP A 141 1.75 7.00 -15.87
CA ASP A 141 0.61 6.27 -16.43
C ASP A 141 0.80 4.74 -16.34
N ASN A 142 0.96 4.20 -15.12
CA ASN A 142 1.14 2.76 -14.86
C ASN A 142 0.28 2.26 -13.68
N LEU A 143 0.18 0.93 -13.52
CA LEU A 143 -0.60 0.28 -12.45
C LEU A 143 -0.12 0.66 -11.04
N HIS A 144 1.21 0.71 -10.87
CA HIS A 144 1.85 0.97 -9.59
C HIS A 144 1.44 2.33 -9.02
N ASP A 145 1.47 3.38 -9.86
CA ASP A 145 1.10 4.74 -9.46
C ASP A 145 -0.42 4.92 -9.38
N LEU A 146 -1.21 4.19 -10.18
CA LEU A 146 -2.66 4.09 -10.00
C LEU A 146 -3.03 3.53 -8.61
N PHE A 147 -2.38 2.46 -8.17
CA PHE A 147 -2.60 1.89 -6.84
C PHE A 147 -2.02 2.79 -5.73
N ASN A 148 -0.83 3.35 -5.90
CA ASN A 148 -0.24 4.32 -4.95
C ASN A 148 -1.19 5.51 -4.74
N GLY A 149 -1.70 6.08 -5.83
CA GLY A 149 -2.69 7.16 -5.80
C GLY A 149 -4.02 6.75 -5.18
N SER A 150 -4.50 5.53 -5.44
CA SER A 150 -5.69 4.98 -4.78
C SER A 150 -5.50 4.83 -3.26
N ILE A 151 -4.30 4.49 -2.80
CA ILE A 151 -3.95 4.48 -1.38
C ILE A 151 -3.85 5.91 -0.81
N TRP A 152 -3.30 6.88 -1.54
CA TRP A 152 -3.36 8.31 -1.14
C TRP A 152 -4.80 8.84 -1.01
N LEU A 153 -5.72 8.40 -1.87
CA LEU A 153 -7.16 8.72 -1.77
C LEU A 153 -7.85 8.04 -0.57
N THR A 154 -7.34 6.88 -0.13
CA THR A 154 -7.96 6.05 0.92
C THR A 154 -7.39 6.34 2.30
N PHE A 155 -6.10 6.62 2.40
CA PHE A 155 -5.37 6.87 3.64
C PHE A 155 -4.48 8.14 3.56
N PRO A 156 -5.05 9.32 3.26
CA PRO A 156 -4.29 10.55 3.06
C PRO A 156 -3.50 10.99 4.30
N LYS A 157 -4.04 10.87 5.52
CA LYS A 157 -3.34 11.26 6.75
C LYS A 157 -2.15 10.35 7.02
N THR A 158 -2.33 9.04 6.83
CA THR A 158 -1.26 8.06 6.98
C THR A 158 -0.17 8.31 5.96
N LYS A 159 -0.48 8.43 4.67
CA LYS A 159 0.51 8.72 3.63
C LYS A 159 1.25 10.05 3.87
N ALA A 160 0.54 11.11 4.30
CA ALA A 160 1.15 12.39 4.68
C ALA A 160 2.08 12.28 5.90
N LEU A 161 1.76 11.42 6.87
CA LEU A 161 2.62 11.11 8.01
C LEU A 161 3.88 10.35 7.62
N LEU A 162 3.74 9.30 6.79
CA LEU A 162 4.88 8.52 6.29
C LEU A 162 5.84 9.43 5.49
N ASN A 163 5.29 10.34 4.68
CA ASN A 163 6.04 11.37 3.99
C ASN A 163 6.79 12.33 4.96
N TYR A 164 6.14 12.74 6.05
CA TYR A 164 6.77 13.56 7.10
C TYR A 164 7.97 12.86 7.75
N TYR A 165 7.89 11.57 8.08
CA TYR A 165 9.06 10.82 8.59
C TYR A 165 10.17 10.66 7.55
N HIS A 166 9.83 10.47 6.27
CA HIS A 166 10.82 10.53 5.20
C HIS A 166 11.53 11.89 5.14
N MET A 167 10.80 13.00 5.32
CA MET A 167 11.36 14.35 5.36
C MET A 167 12.30 14.59 6.54
N LEU A 168 12.00 14.05 7.72
CA LEU A 168 12.91 14.08 8.87
C LEU A 168 14.20 13.29 8.58
N GLU A 169 14.08 12.04 8.16
CA GLU A 169 15.22 11.16 7.86
C GLU A 169 16.12 11.74 6.75
N ILE A 170 15.54 12.29 5.68
CA ILE A 170 16.29 12.93 4.58
C ILE A 170 17.04 14.18 5.07
N LYS A 171 16.52 14.91 6.05
CA LYS A 171 17.20 16.07 6.64
C LYS A 171 18.41 15.67 7.49
N GLU A 172 18.32 14.53 8.19
CA GLU A 172 19.39 14.07 9.10
C GLU A 172 20.46 13.24 8.39
N GLN A 173 20.06 12.38 7.45
CA GLN A 173 20.95 11.41 6.78
C GLN A 173 21.30 11.81 5.34
N GLY A 174 20.64 12.83 4.79
CA GLY A 174 20.73 13.20 3.38
C GLY A 174 20.00 12.23 2.43
N ILE A 175 20.20 12.41 1.13
CA ILE A 175 19.63 11.57 0.06
C ILE A 175 20.60 10.40 -0.26
N GLY A 176 21.25 9.86 0.78
CA GLY A 176 22.25 8.79 0.65
C GLY A 176 21.66 7.43 0.26
N ALA A 177 22.51 6.53 -0.26
CA ALA A 177 22.08 5.23 -0.78
C ALA A 177 21.58 4.24 0.29
N SER A 178 22.04 4.35 1.53
CA SER A 178 21.55 3.53 2.65
C SER A 178 20.38 4.23 3.34
N ARG A 179 19.16 3.69 3.16
CA ARG A 179 17.97 4.13 3.91
C ARG A 179 18.13 3.76 5.40
N GLY A 180 17.77 4.69 6.29
CA GLY A 180 17.64 4.42 7.73
C GLY A 180 16.48 3.45 8.04
N ARG A 181 16.51 2.84 9.23
CA ARG A 181 15.51 1.82 9.63
C ARG A 181 14.07 2.34 9.64
N VAL A 182 13.88 3.63 9.91
CA VAL A 182 12.59 4.33 9.80
C VAL A 182 12.12 4.27 8.33
N ARG A 183 12.96 4.75 7.39
CA ARG A 183 12.64 4.72 5.94
C ARG A 183 12.43 3.30 5.41
N ASP A 184 13.16 2.31 5.89
CA ASP A 184 12.94 0.90 5.54
C ASP A 184 11.59 0.38 6.03
N THR A 185 11.22 0.70 7.28
CA THR A 185 9.93 0.31 7.87
C THR A 185 8.77 0.92 7.09
N ILE A 186 8.88 2.21 6.76
CA ILE A 186 7.92 2.92 5.92
C ILE A 186 7.85 2.27 4.54
N THR A 187 8.99 2.05 3.86
CA THR A 187 9.03 1.44 2.51
C THR A 187 8.32 0.09 2.51
N VAL A 188 8.60 -0.78 3.48
CA VAL A 188 8.02 -2.12 3.55
C VAL A 188 6.50 -2.08 3.77
N PHE A 189 6.02 -1.16 4.62
CA PHE A 189 4.59 -0.97 4.84
C PHE A 189 3.88 -0.29 3.65
N ASP A 190 4.49 0.72 3.04
CA ASP A 190 3.90 1.45 1.92
C ASP A 190 3.76 0.59 0.66
N GLU A 191 4.72 -0.31 0.43
CA GLU A 191 4.76 -1.23 -0.70
C GLU A 191 3.92 -2.51 -0.47
N ASN A 192 4.01 -3.11 0.73
CA ASN A 192 3.46 -4.44 1.01
C ASN A 192 2.63 -4.52 2.31
N GLY A 193 2.14 -3.39 2.83
CA GLY A 193 1.42 -3.30 4.09
C GLY A 193 -0.02 -3.80 4.04
N ALA A 194 -0.50 -4.26 5.20
CA ALA A 194 -1.91 -4.54 5.45
C ALA A 194 -2.28 -4.10 6.87
N ILE A 195 -3.55 -3.77 7.08
CA ILE A 195 -4.07 -3.34 8.38
C ILE A 195 -5.07 -4.41 8.81
N LEU A 196 -4.70 -5.26 9.77
CA LEU A 196 -5.67 -6.07 10.49
C LEU A 196 -6.40 -5.17 11.48
N VAL A 197 -7.72 -5.11 11.37
CA VAL A 197 -8.60 -4.40 12.29
C VAL A 197 -9.41 -5.42 13.04
N THR A 198 -9.39 -5.39 14.38
CA THR A 198 -10.14 -6.36 15.18
C THR A 198 -10.78 -5.75 16.42
N ALA A 199 -12.02 -6.15 16.71
CA ALA A 199 -12.69 -5.96 17.99
C ALA A 199 -12.43 -7.15 18.95
N GLU A 200 -11.97 -8.28 18.42
CA GLU A 200 -11.58 -9.48 19.18
C GLU A 200 -10.06 -9.54 19.31
N SER A 201 -9.54 -9.25 20.50
CA SER A 201 -8.10 -9.05 20.69
C SER A 201 -7.26 -10.33 20.62
N SER A 202 -7.87 -11.51 20.62
CA SER A 202 -7.17 -12.79 20.42
C SER A 202 -6.70 -12.96 18.97
N ILE A 203 -7.54 -12.61 17.99
CA ILE A 203 -7.25 -12.70 16.54
C ILE A 203 -5.96 -11.95 16.19
N GLY A 204 -5.80 -10.76 16.78
CA GLY A 204 -4.62 -9.92 16.61
C GLY A 204 -3.36 -10.46 17.29
N LYS A 205 -3.48 -11.05 18.49
CA LYS A 205 -2.34 -11.71 19.16
C LYS A 205 -1.88 -12.94 18.38
N ALA A 206 -2.83 -13.78 17.97
CA ALA A 206 -2.59 -14.95 17.13
C ALA A 206 -1.83 -14.60 15.84
N LEU A 207 -2.15 -13.47 15.18
CA LEU A 207 -1.38 -12.98 14.03
C LEU A 207 0.09 -12.68 14.38
N VAL A 208 0.32 -11.94 15.47
CA VAL A 208 1.68 -11.59 15.95
C VAL A 208 2.48 -12.83 16.33
N ASP A 209 1.83 -13.81 16.95
CA ASP A 209 2.41 -15.07 17.43
C ASP A 209 2.54 -16.15 16.34
N PHE A 210 2.17 -15.84 15.08
CA PHE A 210 2.16 -16.75 13.93
C PHE A 210 1.21 -17.96 14.09
N ASP A 211 0.18 -17.82 14.92
CA ASP A 211 -0.91 -18.79 15.04
C ASP A 211 -1.98 -18.51 13.98
N TRP A 212 -1.76 -19.08 12.80
CA TRP A 212 -2.67 -18.95 11.67
C TRP A 212 -4.04 -19.59 11.91
N GLN A 213 -4.13 -20.57 12.80
CA GLN A 213 -5.40 -21.23 13.10
C GLN A 213 -6.27 -20.30 13.94
N GLU A 214 -5.75 -19.79 15.06
CA GLU A 214 -6.47 -18.85 15.93
C GLU A 214 -6.67 -17.46 15.32
N SER A 215 -5.89 -17.08 14.29
CA SER A 215 -6.06 -15.79 13.60
C SER A 215 -6.99 -15.87 12.37
N LEU A 216 -6.85 -16.88 11.52
CA LEU A 216 -7.50 -16.91 10.18
C LEU A 216 -8.57 -18.00 10.02
N VAL A 217 -8.50 -19.09 10.80
CA VAL A 217 -9.32 -20.30 10.58
C VAL A 217 -10.41 -20.46 11.63
N ALA A 218 -10.05 -20.56 12.91
CA ALA A 218 -10.99 -20.70 14.02
C ALA A 218 -11.99 -19.53 14.12
N PRO A 219 -11.59 -18.24 13.97
CA PRO A 219 -12.53 -17.13 14.03
C PRO A 219 -13.17 -16.79 12.67
N ARG A 220 -13.17 -17.68 11.68
CA ARG A 220 -13.56 -17.35 10.28
C ARG A 220 -14.95 -16.72 10.15
N ASP A 221 -15.90 -17.12 10.98
CA ASP A 221 -17.27 -16.58 11.06
C ASP A 221 -17.33 -15.13 11.60
N LYS A 222 -16.30 -14.72 12.34
CA LYS A 222 -16.09 -13.33 12.82
C LYS A 222 -15.46 -12.41 11.78
N TRP A 223 -15.01 -12.91 10.63
CA TRP A 223 -14.42 -12.06 9.61
C TRP A 223 -15.50 -11.35 8.79
N ASP A 224 -15.20 -10.11 8.40
CA ASP A 224 -16.05 -9.30 7.55
C ASP A 224 -15.93 -9.72 6.08
N GLU A 225 -17.04 -9.66 5.34
CA GLU A 225 -17.05 -9.90 3.90
C GLU A 225 -16.91 -8.56 3.17
N PRO A 226 -15.78 -8.25 2.47
CA PRO A 226 -15.55 -6.92 1.92
C PRO A 226 -16.59 -6.44 0.89
N LYS A 227 -17.34 -7.37 0.30
CA LYS A 227 -18.42 -7.10 -0.66
C LYS A 227 -19.78 -6.88 0.01
N GLN A 228 -19.96 -7.33 1.25
CA GLN A 228 -21.22 -7.37 1.98
C GLN A 228 -20.94 -7.13 3.47
N LEU A 229 -20.77 -5.85 3.85
CA LEU A 229 -20.37 -5.48 5.21
C LEU A 229 -21.27 -6.11 6.28
N ASN A 230 -20.65 -6.95 7.10
CA ASN A 230 -21.25 -7.64 8.22
C ASN A 230 -21.09 -6.78 9.49
N LYS A 231 -22.21 -6.41 10.12
CA LYS A 231 -22.22 -5.59 11.34
C LYS A 231 -21.84 -6.37 12.60
N GLN A 232 -21.89 -7.70 12.51
CA GLN A 232 -21.54 -8.66 13.56
C GLN A 232 -20.11 -9.19 13.39
N ALA A 233 -19.42 -8.82 12.30
CA ALA A 233 -18.00 -9.13 12.15
C ALA A 233 -17.19 -8.48 13.28
N GLN A 234 -16.07 -9.12 13.62
CA GLN A 234 -15.12 -8.66 14.62
C GLN A 234 -13.70 -8.53 14.07
N ALA A 235 -13.43 -8.97 12.83
CA ALA A 235 -12.15 -8.84 12.15
C ALA A 235 -12.32 -8.41 10.68
N ALA A 236 -11.42 -7.55 10.18
CA ALA A 236 -11.32 -7.17 8.77
C ALA A 236 -9.87 -6.84 8.40
N VAL A 237 -9.50 -6.99 7.13
CA VAL A 237 -8.20 -6.53 6.60
C VAL A 237 -8.41 -5.51 5.49
N TYR A 238 -7.61 -4.45 5.55
CA TYR A 238 -7.53 -3.38 4.56
C TYR A 238 -6.10 -3.32 4.03
N ILE A 239 -5.89 -3.32 2.71
CA ILE A 239 -4.53 -3.26 2.15
C ILE A 239 -4.07 -1.82 2.05
N PHE A 240 -2.85 -1.59 2.55
CA PHE A 240 -2.13 -0.32 2.42
C PHE A 240 -1.03 -0.40 1.36
N GLY A 241 -0.43 -1.58 1.20
CA GLY A 241 0.64 -1.86 0.24
C GLY A 241 0.20 -1.72 -1.20
N HIS A 242 0.64 -0.67 -1.90
CA HIS A 242 0.21 -0.44 -3.29
C HIS A 242 0.80 -1.46 -4.28
N ALA A 243 2.08 -1.85 -4.12
CA ALA A 243 2.65 -2.96 -4.89
C ALA A 243 2.11 -4.33 -4.47
N LEU A 244 1.49 -4.48 -3.29
CA LEU A 244 0.72 -5.67 -2.95
C LEU A 244 -0.58 -5.76 -3.75
N LEU A 245 -1.29 -4.65 -3.96
CA LEU A 245 -2.46 -4.61 -4.86
C LEU A 245 -2.08 -4.99 -6.30
N GLU A 246 -0.96 -4.47 -6.79
CA GLU A 246 -0.41 -4.82 -8.11
C GLU A 246 -0.09 -6.33 -8.22
N LYS A 247 0.58 -6.90 -7.21
CA LYS A 247 0.87 -8.35 -7.14
C LYS A 247 -0.39 -9.22 -7.05
N LEU A 248 -1.48 -8.69 -6.50
CA LEU A 248 -2.75 -9.41 -6.38
C LEU A 248 -3.55 -9.48 -7.69
N LEU A 249 -3.13 -8.77 -8.75
CA LEU A 249 -3.65 -9.00 -10.11
C LEU A 249 -3.28 -10.39 -10.64
N HIS A 250 -2.15 -10.94 -10.19
CA HIS A 250 -1.67 -12.29 -10.49
C HIS A 250 -1.36 -13.02 -9.18
N PRO A 251 -2.41 -13.37 -8.41
CA PRO A 251 -2.27 -13.80 -7.03
C PRO A 251 -1.53 -15.14 -6.94
N ARG A 252 -0.60 -15.24 -5.99
CA ARG A 252 0.18 -16.45 -5.71
C ARG A 252 0.03 -16.81 -4.23
N LYS A 253 -0.19 -18.08 -3.92
CA LYS A 253 -0.46 -18.58 -2.55
C LYS A 253 0.51 -18.05 -1.49
N ALA A 254 1.79 -17.94 -1.82
CA ALA A 254 2.85 -17.46 -0.94
C ALA A 254 2.97 -15.92 -0.80
N LEU A 255 2.01 -15.12 -1.30
CA LEU A 255 2.00 -13.68 -1.07
C LEU A 255 1.76 -13.38 0.42
N CYS A 256 2.65 -12.58 1.00
CA CYS A 256 2.64 -12.23 2.42
C CYS A 256 2.79 -10.71 2.57
N ALA A 257 1.87 -10.10 3.30
CA ALA A 257 1.87 -8.68 3.64
C ALA A 257 2.66 -8.43 4.94
N HIS A 258 3.11 -7.20 5.14
CA HIS A 258 3.75 -6.73 6.37
C HIS A 258 2.74 -5.89 7.15
N SER A 259 2.01 -6.55 8.05
CA SER A 259 0.80 -6.01 8.65
C SER A 259 1.01 -5.31 10.00
N ILE A 260 0.06 -4.45 10.34
CA ILE A 260 -0.13 -3.89 11.68
C ILE A 260 -1.49 -4.33 12.23
N VAL A 261 -1.63 -4.33 13.55
CA VAL A 261 -2.88 -4.69 14.23
C VAL A 261 -3.49 -3.47 14.92
N ILE A 262 -4.67 -3.05 14.45
CA ILE A 262 -5.46 -1.97 15.03
C ILE A 262 -6.63 -2.58 15.81
N ASN A 263 -6.64 -2.39 17.14
CA ASN A 263 -7.76 -2.80 17.97
C ASN A 263 -8.85 -1.71 17.95
N VAL A 264 -10.11 -2.11 17.81
CA VAL A 264 -11.30 -1.25 17.76
C VAL A 264 -12.39 -1.75 18.71
N THR A 265 -13.46 -0.98 18.93
CA THR A 265 -14.68 -1.49 19.57
C THR A 265 -15.59 -2.16 18.52
N GLN A 266 -16.56 -2.96 18.95
CA GLN A 266 -17.54 -3.59 18.06
C GLN A 266 -18.31 -2.56 17.20
N ASP A 267 -18.50 -1.34 17.71
CA ASP A 267 -19.21 -0.25 17.02
C ASP A 267 -18.58 0.08 15.66
N PHE A 268 -17.27 -0.11 15.51
CA PHE A 268 -16.56 0.08 14.24
C PHE A 268 -17.20 -0.72 13.10
N PHE A 269 -17.63 -1.95 13.36
CA PHE A 269 -18.25 -2.80 12.33
C PHE A 269 -19.69 -2.37 11.99
N THR A 270 -20.32 -1.52 12.81
CA THR A 270 -21.65 -0.95 12.51
C THR A 270 -21.60 0.23 11.53
N LEU A 271 -20.44 0.89 11.41
CA LEU A 271 -20.18 2.04 10.54
C LEU A 271 -20.24 1.69 9.05
N SER A 272 -20.56 2.67 8.21
CA SER A 272 -20.40 2.57 6.76
C SER A 272 -18.91 2.49 6.35
N LEU A 273 -18.63 1.99 5.14
CA LEU A 273 -17.25 1.86 4.66
C LEU A 273 -16.46 3.18 4.73
N SER A 274 -17.08 4.30 4.33
CA SER A 274 -16.39 5.61 4.34
C SER A 274 -16.06 6.07 5.76
N GLU A 275 -16.94 5.81 6.73
CA GLU A 275 -16.69 6.14 8.14
C GLU A 275 -15.60 5.23 8.73
N ARG A 276 -15.61 3.94 8.38
CA ARG A 276 -14.55 2.99 8.75
C ARG A 276 -13.19 3.45 8.23
N ILE A 277 -13.08 3.81 6.94
CA ILE A 277 -11.84 4.29 6.34
C ILE A 277 -11.37 5.60 6.99
N ASN A 278 -12.26 6.58 7.19
CA ASN A 278 -11.91 7.83 7.86
C ASN A 278 -11.43 7.63 9.31
N HIS A 279 -12.00 6.64 10.03
CA HIS A 279 -11.56 6.26 11.37
C HIS A 279 -10.18 5.55 11.33
N LEU A 280 -9.99 4.62 10.39
CA LEU A 280 -8.75 3.88 10.24
C LEU A 280 -7.58 4.76 9.81
N ASP A 281 -7.76 5.69 8.87
CA ASP A 281 -6.67 6.57 8.45
C ASP A 281 -6.12 7.42 9.62
N GLN A 282 -6.98 7.82 10.56
CA GLN A 282 -6.50 8.43 11.81
C GLN A 282 -5.77 7.40 12.69
N LYS A 283 -6.37 6.25 12.97
CA LYS A 283 -5.78 5.22 13.86
C LYS A 283 -4.46 4.66 13.35
N VAL A 284 -4.32 4.49 12.05
CA VAL A 284 -3.10 4.01 11.40
C VAL A 284 -2.03 5.10 11.40
N ALA A 285 -2.40 6.36 11.16
CA ALA A 285 -1.47 7.48 11.37
C ALA A 285 -0.98 7.52 12.83
N ASP A 286 -1.87 7.51 13.82
CA ASP A 286 -1.49 7.54 15.24
C ASP A 286 -0.58 6.35 15.62
N TYR A 287 -0.87 5.14 15.12
CA TYR A 287 -0.06 3.94 15.33
C TYR A 287 1.33 4.06 14.70
N MET A 288 1.40 4.54 13.45
CA MET A 288 2.67 4.69 12.73
C MET A 288 3.52 5.83 13.32
N ASP A 289 2.91 6.91 13.86
CA ASP A 289 3.63 8.00 14.54
C ASP A 289 4.33 7.48 15.79
N ALA A 290 3.63 6.65 16.58
CA ALA A 290 4.21 5.96 17.73
C ALA A 290 5.32 4.99 17.31
N LEU A 291 5.05 4.09 16.37
CA LEU A 291 6.02 3.07 15.92
C LEU A 291 7.30 3.69 15.32
N LEU A 292 7.18 4.72 14.49
CA LEU A 292 8.31 5.35 13.81
C LEU A 292 9.12 6.28 14.73
N SER A 293 8.54 6.69 15.87
CA SER A 293 9.26 7.38 16.95
C SER A 293 10.11 6.46 17.83
N GLU A 294 9.96 5.12 17.73
CA GLU A 294 10.70 4.18 18.57
C GLU A 294 12.17 4.05 18.12
N PRO A 295 13.16 4.17 19.03
CA PRO A 295 14.59 4.22 18.67
C PRO A 295 15.13 2.93 18.04
N ASP A 296 14.45 1.80 18.24
CA ASP A 296 14.82 0.48 17.71
C ASP A 296 13.94 0.02 16.53
N VAL A 297 13.05 0.89 16.02
CA VAL A 297 12.09 0.60 14.93
C VAL A 297 12.74 -0.13 13.75
N SER A 298 12.00 -1.07 13.15
CA SER A 298 12.42 -1.78 11.94
C SER A 298 11.25 -2.51 11.27
N PRO A 299 11.40 -2.95 10.02
CA PRO A 299 10.41 -3.81 9.35
C PRO A 299 10.03 -5.08 10.12
N ARG A 300 10.85 -5.53 11.09
CA ARG A 300 10.54 -6.71 11.93
C ARG A 300 9.43 -6.47 12.95
N LYS A 301 9.03 -5.21 13.20
CA LYS A 301 7.87 -4.87 14.03
C LYS A 301 6.54 -4.98 13.27
N LEU A 302 6.58 -5.15 11.94
CA LEU A 302 5.41 -5.45 11.12
C LEU A 302 5.19 -6.98 11.09
N SER A 303 3.97 -7.42 11.41
CA SER A 303 3.63 -8.84 11.51
C SER A 303 3.36 -9.44 10.12
N PRO A 304 3.96 -10.59 9.76
CA PRO A 304 3.69 -11.21 8.48
C PRO A 304 2.23 -11.70 8.40
N LEU A 305 1.54 -11.43 7.30
CA LEU A 305 0.16 -11.89 7.05
C LEU A 305 0.09 -12.57 5.68
N PRO A 306 -0.08 -13.91 5.60
CA PRO A 306 -0.36 -14.60 4.34
C PRO A 306 -1.68 -14.10 3.74
N ILE A 307 -1.59 -13.19 2.75
CA ILE A 307 -2.73 -12.32 2.38
C ILE A 307 -3.89 -13.11 1.77
N LEU A 308 -3.59 -14.19 1.04
CA LEU A 308 -4.60 -15.09 0.48
C LEU A 308 -5.15 -16.08 1.51
N GLY A 309 -4.63 -16.09 2.75
CA GLY A 309 -5.22 -16.78 3.90
C GLY A 309 -6.32 -15.98 4.62
N VAL A 310 -6.45 -14.69 4.33
CA VAL A 310 -7.52 -13.83 4.86
C VAL A 310 -8.89 -14.34 4.36
N PRO A 311 -9.87 -14.62 5.23
CA PRO A 311 -11.20 -15.03 4.80
C PRO A 311 -11.82 -14.08 3.75
N HIS A 312 -12.62 -14.64 2.84
CA HIS A 312 -13.25 -13.94 1.71
C HIS A 312 -12.30 -13.33 0.64
N TYR A 313 -10.97 -13.41 0.81
CA TYR A 313 -10.01 -12.94 -0.20
C TYR A 313 -9.73 -13.98 -1.31
N TRP A 314 -9.66 -15.28 -0.99
CA TRP A 314 -9.31 -16.31 -1.97
C TRP A 314 -10.23 -17.54 -1.90
N ALA A 315 -10.70 -18.02 -3.05
CA ALA A 315 -11.70 -19.11 -3.10
C ALA A 315 -11.18 -20.43 -2.49
N GLU A 316 -9.91 -20.76 -2.69
CA GLU A 316 -9.33 -21.99 -2.13
C GLU A 316 -9.20 -21.95 -0.60
N ASN A 317 -9.14 -20.75 0.02
CA ASN A 317 -8.96 -20.61 1.46
C ASN A 317 -10.20 -20.98 2.28
N VAL A 318 -11.30 -21.40 1.63
CA VAL A 318 -12.43 -22.07 2.29
C VAL A 318 -12.04 -23.48 2.75
N GLN A 319 -11.07 -24.13 2.09
CA GLN A 319 -10.64 -25.48 2.42
C GLN A 319 -9.60 -25.46 3.57
N PRO A 320 -9.77 -26.26 4.65
CA PRO A 320 -8.80 -26.33 5.74
C PRO A 320 -7.37 -26.67 5.26
N SER A 321 -7.25 -27.56 4.26
CA SER A 321 -5.98 -27.97 3.65
C SER A 321 -5.21 -26.84 2.95
N PHE A 322 -5.86 -25.69 2.68
CA PHE A 322 -5.15 -24.50 2.21
C PHE A 322 -4.10 -24.04 3.22
N TYR A 323 -4.43 -24.10 4.51
CA TYR A 323 -3.63 -23.63 5.65
C TYR A 323 -2.59 -24.65 6.15
N GLU A 324 -2.65 -25.91 5.71
CA GLU A 324 -1.70 -26.97 6.07
C GLU A 324 -0.32 -26.82 5.40
N ASP A 325 -0.22 -25.91 4.42
CA ASP A 325 0.99 -25.62 3.66
C ASP A 325 2.01 -24.83 4.49
N SER A 326 2.87 -25.57 5.18
CA SER A 326 3.95 -25.03 6.02
C SER A 326 5.00 -24.19 5.28
N GLN A 327 5.02 -24.16 3.93
CA GLN A 327 5.89 -23.21 3.20
C GLN A 327 5.29 -21.80 3.15
N VAL A 328 3.97 -21.68 3.30
CA VAL A 328 3.22 -20.41 3.36
C VAL A 328 2.89 -20.07 4.81
N PHE A 329 2.22 -20.99 5.51
CA PHE A 329 1.76 -20.86 6.89
C PHE A 329 2.83 -21.35 7.87
N ARG A 330 3.99 -20.71 7.82
CA ARG A 330 5.16 -21.03 8.65
C ARG A 330 4.88 -20.72 10.11
N SER A 331 5.24 -21.62 11.02
CA SER A 331 5.33 -21.27 12.43
C SER A 331 6.33 -20.13 12.64
N GLY A 332 6.07 -19.28 13.63
CA GLY A 332 6.96 -18.19 13.99
C GLY A 332 8.36 -18.69 14.36
N ARG A 333 9.33 -17.78 14.35
CA ARG A 333 10.66 -18.08 14.90
C ARG A 333 10.51 -18.28 16.40
N ARG A 334 10.25 -19.53 16.83
CA ARG A 334 10.36 -19.93 18.23
C ARG A 334 11.70 -19.44 18.73
N SER A 335 11.70 -18.56 19.73
CA SER A 335 12.79 -18.52 20.68
C SER A 335 13.00 -19.96 21.16
N GLN A 336 14.17 -20.52 20.92
CA GLN A 336 14.58 -21.71 21.64
C GLN A 336 14.71 -21.28 23.10
N SER A 337 13.76 -21.74 23.91
CA SER A 337 13.70 -21.57 25.37
C SER A 337 14.83 -22.36 26.05
#